data_AF-E8UXA7-F1
#
_entry.id   AF-E8UXA7-F1
#
_cell.length_a   1.000
_cell.length_b   1.000
_cell.length_c   1.000
_cell.angle_alpha   90.00
_cell.angle_beta   90.00
_cell.angle_gamma   90.00
#
_symmetry.space_group_name_H-M   'P 1'
#
loop_
_entity.id
_entity.type
_entity.pdbx_description
1 polymer ?
#
loop_
_entity_poly.entity_id
_entity_poly.type
_entity_poly.pdbx_seq_one_letter_code
_entity_poly.pdbx_strand_id
1 'polypeptide(L)'
;MIFVSLTRLRLRSVRLLPSFLFHLFLTVRQIKRSPGFQKGALLSDRRLTFWTLTAWDSVESMRQYITTGSHKAVMPYLLDWCDEASVAHWSQLDTKLPSWLEAGTRMRNDGRASKVRDPSPHHASLLFTSPRTIASVKIRPS
;
A
#
# COMPACT_ATOMS: atom_id res chain seq x y z
N MET A 1 3.83 -4.03 -20.25
CA MET A 1 4.74 -3.93 -19.08
C MET A 1 3.89 -4.07 -17.83
N ILE A 2 4.38 -4.75 -16.79
CA ILE A 2 3.68 -4.87 -15.52
C ILE A 2 3.82 -3.56 -14.74
N PHE A 3 2.69 -3.02 -14.30
CA PHE A 3 2.65 -1.85 -13.44
C PHE A 3 2.64 -2.28 -11.98
N VAL A 4 3.60 -1.81 -11.19
CA VAL A 4 3.68 -2.09 -9.76
C VAL A 4 3.27 -0.86 -8.97
N SER A 5 2.35 -1.08 -8.03
CA SER A 5 1.97 -0.10 -7.03
C SER A 5 2.40 -0.52 -5.64
N LEU A 6 3.18 0.35 -5.00
CA LEU A 6 3.66 0.24 -3.64
C LEU A 6 2.99 1.32 -2.79
N THR A 7 2.37 0.91 -1.68
CA THR A 7 1.78 1.82 -0.68
C THR A 7 2.34 1.51 0.69
N ARG A 8 2.60 2.56 1.47
CA ARG A 8 2.96 2.49 2.89
C ARG A 8 1.99 3.37 3.68
N LEU A 9 1.40 2.81 4.72
CA LEU A 9 0.50 3.53 5.64
C LEU A 9 1.00 3.35 7.06
N ARG A 10 1.04 4.42 7.86
CA ARG A 10 1.28 4.35 9.30
C ARG A 10 0.08 4.90 10.04
N LEU A 11 -0.54 4.08 10.88
CA LEU A 11 -1.65 4.55 11.72
C LEU A 11 -1.11 5.42 12.85
N ARG A 12 -1.83 6.50 13.15
CA ARG A 12 -1.48 7.41 14.26
C ARG A 12 -1.81 6.85 15.64
N SER A 13 -2.65 5.82 15.72
CA SER A 13 -3.11 5.25 17.00
C SER A 13 -3.54 3.79 16.89
N VAL A 14 -3.24 3.00 17.92
CA VAL A 14 -3.68 1.59 18.06
C VAL A 14 -5.20 1.44 18.06
N ARG A 15 -5.94 2.47 18.51
CA ARG A 15 -7.42 2.47 18.57
C ARG A 15 -8.06 2.36 17.19
N LEU A 16 -7.34 2.75 16.14
CA LEU A 16 -7.79 2.70 14.76
C LEU A 16 -7.57 1.33 14.12
N LEU A 17 -6.79 0.47 14.75
CA LEU A 17 -6.37 -0.82 14.19
C LEU A 17 -7.55 -1.74 13.84
N PRO A 18 -8.59 -1.91 14.70
CA PRO A 18 -9.71 -2.80 14.35
C PRO A 18 -10.44 -2.35 13.08
N SER A 19 -10.76 -1.06 12.98
CA SER A 19 -11.41 -0.48 11.80
C SER A 19 -10.52 -0.61 10.55
N PHE A 20 -9.24 -0.29 10.69
CA PHE A 20 -8.28 -0.41 9.60
C PHE A 20 -8.18 -1.85 9.07
N LEU A 21 -8.08 -2.85 9.94
CA LEU A 21 -7.98 -4.26 9.55
C LEU A 21 -9.26 -4.76 8.86
N PHE A 22 -10.43 -4.30 9.31
CA PHE A 22 -11.70 -4.61 8.66
C PHE A 22 -11.72 -4.07 7.22
N HIS A 23 -11.36 -2.80 7.01
CA HIS A 23 -11.30 -2.22 5.68
C HIS A 23 -10.20 -2.83 4.81
N LEU A 24 -9.03 -3.15 5.39
CA LEU A 24 -7.97 -3.88 4.69
C LEU A 24 -8.48 -5.22 4.17
N PHE A 25 -9.26 -5.95 4.96
CA PHE A 25 -9.86 -7.20 4.50
C PHE A 25 -10.82 -6.98 3.32
N LEU A 26 -11.66 -5.93 3.36
CA LEU A 26 -12.57 -5.60 2.27
C LEU A 26 -11.84 -5.18 0.98
N THR A 27 -10.77 -4.40 1.08
CA THR A 27 -9.96 -4.01 -0.08
C THR A 27 -9.16 -5.18 -0.64
N VAL A 28 -8.68 -6.09 0.22
CA VAL A 28 -8.06 -7.35 -0.22
C VAL A 28 -9.07 -8.27 -0.94
N ARG A 29 -10.33 -8.33 -0.49
CA ARG A 29 -11.35 -9.08 -1.24
C ARG A 29 -11.63 -8.45 -2.60
N GLN A 30 -11.65 -7.13 -2.68
CA GLN A 30 -11.83 -6.40 -3.94
C GLN A 30 -10.64 -6.63 -4.89
N ILE A 31 -9.40 -6.45 -4.42
CA ILE A 31 -8.22 -6.55 -5.29
C ILE A 31 -8.07 -7.95 -5.91
N LYS A 32 -8.35 -9.01 -5.14
CA LYS A 32 -8.29 -10.39 -5.63
C LYS A 32 -9.22 -10.66 -6.82
N ARG A 33 -10.31 -9.88 -6.95
CA ARG A 33 -11.32 -10.01 -8.02
C ARG A 33 -11.21 -8.89 -9.06
N SER A 34 -10.24 -7.99 -8.91
CA SER A 34 -10.11 -6.84 -9.80
C SER A 34 -9.47 -7.28 -11.12
N PRO A 35 -10.03 -6.90 -12.27
CA PRO A 35 -9.42 -7.17 -13.58
C PRO A 35 -7.97 -6.67 -13.62
N GLY A 36 -7.12 -7.43 -14.30
CA GLY A 36 -5.71 -7.08 -14.52
C GLY A 36 -4.79 -7.23 -13.30
N PHE A 37 -5.31 -7.54 -12.11
CA PHE A 37 -4.49 -7.85 -10.95
C PHE A 37 -3.71 -9.16 -11.16
N GLN A 38 -2.38 -9.10 -11.00
CA GLN A 38 -1.49 -10.24 -11.27
C GLN A 38 -1.06 -10.94 -9.97
N LYS A 39 -0.55 -10.17 -9.01
CA LYS A 39 -0.16 -10.65 -7.67
C LYS A 39 0.07 -9.49 -6.73
N GLY A 40 0.06 -9.77 -5.43
CA GLY A 40 0.37 -8.77 -4.42
C GLY A 40 1.01 -9.35 -3.17
N ALA A 41 1.40 -8.47 -2.27
CA ALA A 41 1.87 -8.83 -0.95
C ALA A 41 1.49 -7.72 0.05
N LEU A 42 1.22 -8.13 1.28
CA LEU A 42 1.05 -7.25 2.44
C LEU A 42 2.17 -7.50 3.42
N LEU A 43 2.60 -6.45 4.10
CA LEU A 43 3.51 -6.56 5.24
C LEU A 43 2.97 -5.72 6.40
N SER A 44 2.75 -6.39 7.53
CA SER A 44 2.55 -5.73 8.81
C SER A 44 3.93 -5.45 9.42
N ASP A 45 4.39 -4.21 9.31
CA ASP A 45 5.66 -3.76 9.86
C ASP A 45 5.47 -3.17 11.27
N ARG A 46 6.58 -2.83 11.92
CA ARG A 46 6.57 -2.19 13.23
C ARG A 46 5.84 -0.84 13.24
N ARG A 47 5.52 -0.34 14.45
CA ARG A 47 4.98 1.00 14.69
C ARG A 47 3.69 1.27 13.89
N LEU A 48 2.78 0.28 13.83
CA LEU A 48 1.51 0.36 13.11
C LEU A 48 1.68 0.73 11.63
N THR A 49 2.77 0.27 11.01
CA THR A 49 3.06 0.53 9.60
C THR A 49 2.65 -0.68 8.78
N PHE A 50 1.91 -0.45 7.71
CA PHE A 50 1.41 -1.47 6.80
C PHE A 50 1.87 -1.14 5.40
N TRP A 51 2.42 -2.13 4.72
CA TRP A 51 2.86 -2.02 3.34
C TRP A 51 2.01 -2.89 2.45
N THR A 52 1.72 -2.40 1.25
CA THR A 52 0.99 -3.11 0.21
C THR A 52 1.75 -3.00 -1.10
N LEU A 53 2.09 -4.14 -1.69
CA LEU A 53 2.69 -4.27 -3.02
C LEU A 53 1.69 -4.95 -3.94
N THR A 54 1.47 -4.41 -5.14
CA THR A 54 0.52 -4.96 -6.10
C THR A 54 1.09 -4.83 -7.51
N ALA A 55 1.00 -5.90 -8.29
CA ALA A 55 1.39 -5.94 -9.70
C ALA A 55 0.15 -6.07 -10.57
N TRP A 56 0.11 -5.29 -11.64
CA TRP A 56 -1.01 -5.14 -12.55
C TRP A 56 -0.55 -5.28 -14.00
N ASP A 57 -1.43 -5.72 -14.88
CA ASP A 57 -1.15 -5.76 -16.33
C ASP A 57 -1.03 -4.36 -16.95
N SER A 58 -1.65 -3.36 -16.33
CA SER A 58 -1.74 -1.99 -16.82
C SER A 58 -1.97 -1.00 -15.68
N VAL A 59 -1.70 0.28 -15.95
CA VAL A 59 -1.98 1.39 -15.03
C VAL A 59 -3.49 1.57 -14.88
N GLU A 60 -4.24 1.31 -15.94
CA GLU A 60 -5.68 1.46 -16.07
C GLU A 60 -6.41 0.49 -15.14
N SER A 61 -6.03 -0.79 -15.14
CA SER A 61 -6.56 -1.80 -14.21
C SER A 61 -6.36 -1.41 -12.75
N MET A 62 -5.15 -0.93 -12.40
CA MET A 62 -4.85 -0.43 -11.06
C MET A 62 -5.72 0.79 -10.71
N ARG A 63 -5.85 1.75 -11.64
CA ARG A 63 -6.68 2.94 -11.47
C ARG A 63 -8.14 2.60 -11.25
N GLN A 64 -8.68 1.64 -12.00
CA GLN A 64 -10.05 1.17 -11.85
C GLN A 64 -10.27 0.58 -10.46
N TYR A 65 -9.32 -0.22 -9.94
CA TYR A 65 -9.38 -0.73 -8.58
C TYR A 65 -9.44 0.39 -7.53
N ILE A 66 -8.53 1.38 -7.60
CA ILE A 66 -8.46 2.42 -6.56
C ILE A 66 -9.62 3.42 -6.60
N THR A 67 -10.28 3.57 -7.75
CA THR A 67 -11.40 4.52 -7.96
C THR A 67 -12.77 3.89 -7.81
N THR A 68 -12.86 2.61 -7.42
CA THR A 68 -14.13 1.90 -7.23
C THR A 68 -14.17 1.12 -5.92
N GLY A 69 -15.37 0.66 -5.54
CA GLY A 69 -15.59 -0.30 -4.47
C GLY A 69 -15.03 0.08 -3.10
N SER A 70 -14.61 -0.92 -2.35
CA SER A 70 -14.12 -0.81 -0.96
C SER A 70 -12.90 0.11 -0.84
N HIS A 71 -12.00 0.12 -1.83
CA HIS A 71 -10.81 0.96 -1.82
C HIS A 71 -11.20 2.44 -1.88
N LYS A 72 -12.05 2.83 -2.83
CA LYS A 72 -12.55 4.21 -2.90
C LYS A 72 -13.28 4.60 -1.61
N ALA A 73 -14.09 3.70 -1.06
CA ALA A 73 -14.86 3.96 0.15
C ALA A 73 -13.99 4.23 1.39
N VAL A 74 -12.81 3.59 1.52
CA VAL A 74 -11.93 3.80 2.69
C VAL A 74 -11.06 5.06 2.58
N MET A 75 -10.82 5.58 1.37
CA MET A 75 -9.88 6.70 1.16
C MET A 75 -10.10 7.93 2.04
N PRO A 76 -11.34 8.42 2.29
CA PRO A 76 -11.56 9.56 3.17
C PRO A 76 -11.08 9.29 4.60
N TYR A 77 -11.31 8.08 5.11
CA TYR A 77 -10.90 7.69 6.46
C TYR A 77 -9.39 7.60 6.62
N LEU A 78 -8.66 7.17 5.58
CA LEU A 78 -7.20 7.09 5.62
C LEU A 78 -6.54 8.46 5.86
N LEU A 79 -7.17 9.56 5.41
CA LEU A 79 -6.69 10.92 5.67
C LEU A 79 -6.66 11.23 7.17
N ASP A 80 -7.60 10.66 7.94
CA ASP A 80 -7.76 10.89 9.38
C ASP A 80 -7.09 9.81 10.22
N TRP A 81 -6.87 8.62 9.67
CA TRP A 81 -6.30 7.49 10.42
C TRP A 81 -4.79 7.45 10.39
N CYS A 82 -4.20 7.91 9.28
CA CYS A 82 -2.76 7.85 9.07
C CYS A 82 -2.11 9.18 9.43
N ASP A 83 -0.95 9.12 10.10
CA ASP A 83 -0.04 10.25 10.24
C ASP A 83 1.15 10.16 9.27
N GLU A 84 1.34 9.01 8.61
CA GLU A 84 2.17 8.90 7.41
C GLU A 84 1.51 8.03 6.35
N ALA A 85 1.56 8.48 5.11
CA ALA A 85 1.08 7.72 3.96
C ALA A 85 1.94 8.04 2.73
N SER A 86 2.40 7.03 2.01
CA SER A 86 3.24 7.25 0.83
C SER A 86 3.00 6.19 -0.23
N VAL A 87 3.20 6.59 -1.49
CA VAL A 87 3.01 5.73 -2.65
C VAL A 87 4.20 5.84 -3.58
N ALA A 88 4.58 4.74 -4.21
CA ALA A 88 5.56 4.70 -5.28
C ALA A 88 5.05 3.77 -6.38
N HIS A 89 5.33 4.13 -7.64
CA HIS A 89 4.88 3.38 -8.80
C HIS A 89 6.02 3.21 -9.78
N TRP A 90 6.10 2.05 -10.43
CA TRP A 90 7.03 1.82 -11.53
C TRP A 90 6.49 0.75 -12.47
N SER A 91 7.11 0.63 -13.64
CA SER A 91 6.82 -0.43 -14.60
C SER A 91 8.01 -1.39 -14.72
N GLN A 92 7.73 -2.68 -14.92
CA GLN A 92 8.75 -3.72 -15.10
C GLN A 92 8.30 -4.78 -16.12
N LEU A 93 9.21 -5.66 -16.53
CA LEU A 93 8.93 -6.65 -17.57
C LEU A 93 8.08 -7.83 -17.09
N ASP A 94 8.37 -8.32 -15.89
CA ASP A 94 7.72 -9.49 -15.33
C ASP A 94 6.83 -9.13 -14.13
N THR A 95 6.12 -10.11 -13.60
CA THR A 95 5.26 -9.93 -12.43
C THR A 95 6.00 -10.11 -11.11
N LYS A 96 7.34 -10.28 -11.07
CA LYS A 96 8.10 -10.55 -9.84
C LYS A 96 8.08 -9.33 -8.93
N LEU A 97 7.51 -9.47 -7.74
CA LEU A 97 7.52 -8.39 -6.76
C LEU A 97 8.93 -8.22 -6.17
N PRO A 98 9.37 -6.97 -5.90
CA PRO A 98 10.63 -6.72 -5.22
C PRO A 98 10.59 -7.29 -3.80
N SER A 99 11.77 -7.47 -3.21
CA SER A 99 11.84 -7.71 -1.76
C SER A 99 11.30 -6.49 -0.99
N TRP A 100 10.88 -6.67 0.25
CA TRP A 100 10.45 -5.55 1.08
C TRP A 100 11.57 -4.53 1.36
N LEU A 101 12.83 -4.96 1.40
CA LEU A 101 13.98 -4.06 1.52
C LEU A 101 14.13 -3.18 0.28
N GLU A 102 14.05 -3.79 -0.91
CA GLU A 102 14.06 -3.06 -2.18
C GLU A 102 12.86 -2.13 -2.31
N ALA A 103 11.65 -2.58 -1.93
CA ALA A 103 10.46 -1.75 -1.90
C ALA A 103 10.64 -0.53 -0.98
N GLY A 104 11.26 -0.70 0.19
CA GLY A 104 11.62 0.40 1.08
C GLY A 104 12.58 1.41 0.44
N THR A 105 13.57 0.93 -0.32
CA THR A 105 14.49 1.78 -1.08
C THR A 105 13.78 2.53 -2.21
N ARG A 106 12.95 1.85 -3.01
CA ARG A 106 12.14 2.48 -4.07
C ARG A 106 11.18 3.54 -3.52
N MET A 107 10.55 3.27 -2.37
CA MET A 107 9.68 4.26 -1.71
C MET A 107 10.44 5.53 -1.31
N ARG A 108 11.71 5.42 -0.90
CA ARG A 108 12.52 6.60 -0.56
C ARG A 108 12.97 7.39 -1.79
N ASN A 109 13.31 6.69 -2.87
CA ASN A 109 13.88 7.32 -4.07
C ASN A 109 12.81 7.87 -5.01
N ASP A 110 11.76 7.09 -5.25
CA ASP A 110 10.76 7.32 -6.30
C ASP A 110 9.37 7.60 -5.72
N GLY A 111 9.23 7.50 -4.39
CA GLY A 111 7.96 7.65 -3.71
C GLY A 111 7.56 9.10 -3.51
N ARG A 112 6.27 9.28 -3.21
CA ARG A 112 5.69 10.57 -2.82
C ARG A 112 4.81 10.42 -1.60
N ALA A 113 4.85 11.42 -0.73
CA ALA A 113 3.92 11.53 0.37
C ALA A 113 2.49 11.72 -0.17
N SER A 114 1.54 11.01 0.43
CA SER A 114 0.11 11.19 0.20
C SER A 114 -0.45 12.20 1.21
N LYS A 115 -1.59 12.80 0.90
CA LYS A 115 -2.26 13.72 1.82
C LYS A 115 -2.72 12.96 3.08
N VAL A 116 -2.47 13.55 4.24
CA VAL A 116 -3.02 13.16 5.55
C VAL A 116 -3.36 14.43 6.31
N ARG A 117 -4.26 14.36 7.30
CA ARG A 117 -4.65 15.55 8.09
C ARG A 117 -3.68 15.89 9.20
N ASP A 118 -3.10 14.87 9.83
CA ASP A 118 -2.24 15.01 10.99
C ASP A 118 -0.84 14.42 10.71
N PRO A 119 -0.04 15.04 9.81
CA PRO A 119 1.22 14.46 9.38
C PRO A 119 2.27 14.42 10.50
N SER A 120 3.03 13.33 10.56
CA SER A 120 4.23 13.28 11.39
C SER A 120 5.34 14.20 10.85
N PRO A 121 6.34 14.59 11.67
CA PRO A 121 7.50 15.34 11.19
C PRO A 121 8.31 14.67 10.07
N HIS A 122 8.20 13.35 9.93
CA HIS A 122 8.92 12.56 8.93
C HIS A 122 8.10 12.25 7.68
N HIS A 123 6.82 12.63 7.65
CA HIS A 123 5.89 12.31 6.57
C HIS A 123 6.34 12.87 5.22
N ALA A 124 6.67 14.16 5.17
CA ALA A 124 7.04 14.83 3.92
C ALA A 124 8.38 14.35 3.35
N SER A 125 9.34 14.02 4.22
CA SER A 125 10.69 13.62 3.83
C SER A 125 10.86 12.12 3.58
N LEU A 126 9.80 11.32 3.78
CA LEU A 126 9.82 9.86 3.66
C LEU A 126 10.95 9.21 4.48
N LEU A 127 11.31 9.84 5.60
CA LEU A 127 12.32 9.34 6.52
C LEU A 127 11.72 8.28 7.44
N PHE A 128 11.77 7.02 6.99
CA PHE A 128 11.35 5.87 7.79
C PHE A 128 12.43 4.79 7.83
N THR A 129 12.45 4.04 8.92
CA THR A 129 13.35 2.90 9.10
C THR A 129 12.98 1.76 8.16
N SER A 130 13.96 1.12 7.52
CA SER A 130 13.78 -0.01 6.58
C SER A 130 12.88 -1.12 7.15
N PRO A 131 11.97 -1.73 6.38
CA PRO A 131 10.94 -2.63 6.91
C PRO A 131 11.49 -3.94 7.50
N ARG A 132 10.85 -4.47 8.56
CA ARG A 132 11.16 -5.79 9.10
C ARG A 132 10.38 -6.84 8.31
N THR A 133 11.05 -7.59 7.45
CA THR A 133 10.46 -8.47 6.41
C THR A 133 9.70 -9.72 6.92
N ILE A 134 9.33 -9.77 8.20
CA ILE A 134 8.94 -10.99 8.93
C ILE A 134 7.46 -11.35 8.75
N ALA A 135 6.54 -10.38 8.81
CA ALA A 135 5.09 -10.62 8.79
C ALA A 135 4.47 -10.34 7.41
N SER A 136 4.97 -11.05 6.39
CA SER A 136 4.54 -10.89 5.00
C SER A 136 3.47 -11.90 4.60
N VAL A 137 2.40 -11.44 3.96
CA VAL A 137 1.33 -12.29 3.41
C VAL A 137 1.19 -12.04 1.91
N LYS A 138 1.11 -13.11 1.11
CA LYS A 138 0.92 -13.01 -0.35
C LYS A 138 -0.56 -12.85 -0.69
N ILE A 139 -0.88 -11.98 -1.63
CA ILE A 139 -2.19 -11.86 -2.25
C ILE A 139 -2.11 -12.48 -3.65
N ARG A 140 -3.05 -13.37 -3.97
CA ARG A 140 -3.20 -13.97 -5.31
C ARG A 140 -4.59 -13.67 -5.86
N PRO A 141 -4.75 -13.55 -7.19
CA PRO A 141 -6.06 -13.49 -7.81
C PRO A 141 -6.97 -14.62 -7.33
N SER A 142 -8.26 -14.33 -7.25
CA SER A 142 -9.29 -15.25 -6.76
C SER A 142 -9.79 -16.20 -7.83
#